data_AF-A0A3A4QGP3-F1
#
_entry.id   AF-A0A3A4QGP3-F1
#
_cell.length_a   1.000
_cell.length_b   1.000
_cell.length_c   1.000
_cell.angle_alpha   90.00
_cell.angle_beta   90.00
_cell.angle_gamma   90.00
#
_symmetry.space_group_name_H-M   'P 1'
#
loop_
_entity.id
_entity.type
_entity.pdbx_description
1 polymer ?
#
loop_
_entity_poly.entity_id
_entity_poly.type
_entity_poly.pdbx_seq_one_letter_code
_entity_poly.pdbx_strand_id
1 'polypeptide(L)'
;MKAYDSEALRMSRRPLLFGVLFMVVGLSFLAYGAWHLFGIYIQPAPMFELEVGLSPEKGMMWAKCLAGGSVALLGGLMIFKAKMDGKTAEKSE
;
A
#
# COMPACT_ATOMS: atom_id res chain seq x y z
N MET A 1 -36.79 12.96 6.55
CA MET A 1 -36.01 11.75 6.92
C MET A 1 -35.01 11.29 5.85
N LYS A 2 -35.24 11.42 4.54
CA LYS A 2 -34.30 10.99 3.47
C LYS A 2 -32.91 11.68 3.40
N ALA A 3 -32.73 12.85 4.02
CA ALA A 3 -31.45 13.58 3.94
C ALA A 3 -30.33 12.95 4.78
N TYR A 4 -30.70 12.34 5.92
CA TYR A 4 -29.74 11.81 6.90
C TYR A 4 -29.02 10.55 6.39
N ASP A 5 -29.73 9.68 5.66
CA ASP A 5 -29.16 8.48 5.03
C ASP A 5 -28.07 8.81 4.00
N SER A 6 -28.24 9.91 3.26
CA SER A 6 -27.30 10.28 2.19
C SER A 6 -25.94 10.72 2.72
N GLU A 7 -25.89 11.30 3.93
CA GLU A 7 -24.65 11.73 4.56
C GLU A 7 -23.91 10.57 5.23
N ALA A 8 -24.63 9.66 5.89
CA ALA A 8 -24.05 8.45 6.50
C ALA A 8 -23.40 7.54 5.43
N LEU A 9 -24.08 7.33 4.30
CA LEU A 9 -23.54 6.55 3.17
C LEU A 9 -22.34 7.24 2.49
N ARG A 10 -22.34 8.58 2.43
CA ARG A 10 -21.21 9.37 1.90
C ARG A 10 -20.02 9.37 2.86
N MET A 11 -20.24 9.40 4.17
CA MET A 11 -19.17 9.34 5.18
C MET A 11 -18.47 7.98 5.17
N SER A 12 -19.19 6.87 4.95
CA SER A 12 -18.63 5.52 4.83
C SER A 12 -17.86 5.28 3.53
N ARG A 13 -18.32 5.82 2.38
CA ARG A 13 -17.66 5.60 1.08
C ARG A 13 -16.32 6.31 0.91
N ARG A 14 -16.13 7.47 1.54
CA ARG A 14 -14.87 8.24 1.44
C ARG A 14 -13.65 7.47 1.95
N PRO A 15 -13.61 6.93 3.18
CA PRO A 15 -12.46 6.16 3.66
C PRO A 15 -12.20 4.90 2.82
N LEU A 16 -13.23 4.31 2.23
CA LEU A 16 -13.09 3.18 1.32
C LEU A 16 -12.43 3.59 -0.02
N LEU A 17 -12.85 4.71 -0.61
CA LEU A 17 -12.22 5.29 -1.80
C LEU A 17 -10.75 5.66 -1.55
N PHE A 18 -10.45 6.30 -0.42
CA PHE A 18 -9.07 6.59 -0.01
C PHE A 18 -8.28 5.30 0.19
N GLY A 19 -8.83 4.32 0.89
CA GLY A 19 -8.18 3.02 1.10
C GLY A 19 -7.83 2.31 -0.20
N VAL A 20 -8.75 2.29 -1.18
CA VAL A 20 -8.49 1.73 -2.51
C VAL A 20 -7.40 2.50 -3.26
N LEU A 21 -7.44 3.84 -3.24
CA LEU A 21 -6.40 4.69 -3.83
C LEU A 21 -5.02 4.40 -3.22
N PHE A 22 -4.92 4.38 -1.90
CA PHE A 22 -3.67 4.06 -1.20
C PHE A 22 -3.19 2.63 -1.51
N MET A 23 -4.11 1.67 -1.63
CA MET A 23 -3.75 0.30 -1.99
C MET A 23 -3.18 0.20 -3.41
N VAL A 24 -3.78 0.88 -4.39
CA VAL A 24 -3.30 0.92 -5.79
C VAL A 24 -1.94 1.62 -5.88
N VAL A 25 -1.79 2.76 -5.22
CA VAL A 25 -0.50 3.48 -5.17
C VAL A 25 0.57 2.61 -4.52
N GLY A 26 0.28 2.01 -3.36
CA GLY A 26 1.20 1.12 -2.65
C GLY A 26 1.65 -0.06 -3.50
N LEU A 27 0.70 -0.76 -4.16
CA LEU A 27 1.00 -1.87 -5.07
C LEU A 27 1.86 -1.45 -6.27
N SER A 28 1.61 -0.26 -6.82
CA SER A 28 2.39 0.27 -7.96
C SER A 28 3.84 0.53 -7.57
N PHE A 29 4.07 1.12 -6.38
CA PHE A 29 5.41 1.31 -5.84
C PHE A 29 6.12 -0.02 -5.53
N LEU A 30 5.37 -1.01 -5.04
CA LEU A 30 5.88 -2.34 -4.73
C LEU A 30 6.31 -3.08 -6.00
N ALA A 31 5.48 -3.04 -7.05
CA ALA A 31 5.79 -3.63 -8.35
C ALA A 31 6.99 -2.93 -9.02
N TYR A 32 7.04 -1.60 -8.98
CA TYR A 32 8.16 -0.83 -9.49
C TYR A 32 9.48 -1.17 -8.79
N GLY A 33 9.47 -1.19 -7.45
CA GLY A 33 10.64 -1.53 -6.66
C GLY A 33 11.08 -2.98 -6.85
N ALA A 34 10.13 -3.93 -6.91
CA ALA A 34 10.41 -5.35 -7.17
C ALA A 34 11.03 -5.57 -8.57
N TRP A 35 10.51 -4.90 -9.59
CA TRP A 35 11.05 -4.97 -10.96
C TRP A 35 12.48 -4.44 -11.02
N HIS A 36 12.76 -3.30 -10.38
CA HIS A 36 14.10 -2.73 -10.31
C HIS A 36 15.07 -3.62 -9.51
N LEU A 37 14.62 -4.18 -8.38
CA LEU A 37 15.41 -5.15 -7.63
C LEU A 37 15.77 -6.34 -8.52
N PHE A 38 14.79 -6.92 -9.21
CA PHE A 38 15.00 -8.06 -10.09
C PHE A 38 16.08 -7.78 -11.14
N GLY A 39 16.06 -6.59 -11.76
CA GLY A 39 17.10 -6.14 -12.68
C GLY A 39 18.50 -6.04 -12.05
N ILE A 40 18.61 -5.52 -10.83
CA ILE A 40 19.88 -5.42 -10.10
C ILE A 40 20.44 -6.79 -9.71
N TYR A 41 19.57 -7.75 -9.35
CA TYR A 41 19.99 -9.09 -8.94
C TYR A 41 20.27 -10.03 -10.13
N ILE A 42 19.73 -9.77 -11.32
CA ILE A 42 19.95 -10.57 -12.53
C ILE A 42 21.18 -10.16 -13.32
N GLN A 43 21.60 -8.90 -13.25
CA GLN A 43 22.85 -8.50 -13.88
C GLN A 43 24.00 -9.28 -13.21
N PRO A 44 24.87 -9.96 -13.99
CA PRO A 44 26.07 -10.56 -13.44
C PRO A 44 26.89 -9.43 -12.85
N ALA A 45 26.88 -9.32 -11.53
CA ALA A 45 27.66 -8.32 -10.81
C ALA A 45 29.12 -8.48 -11.26
N PRO A 46 29.80 -7.42 -11.75
CA PRO A 46 31.23 -7.49 -11.92
C PRO A 46 31.83 -7.90 -10.57
N MET A 47 32.72 -8.88 -10.63
CA MET A 47 33.23 -9.70 -9.53
C MET A 47 34.11 -8.93 -8.52
N PHE A 48 33.75 -7.70 -8.17
CA PHE A 48 34.49 -6.81 -7.27
C PHE A 48 33.52 -5.90 -6.53
N GLU A 49 33.00 -6.38 -5.40
CA GLU A 49 32.67 -5.61 -4.19
C GLU A 49 32.06 -6.60 -3.19
N LEU A 50 32.92 -7.50 -2.70
CA LEU A 50 32.63 -8.41 -1.59
C LEU A 50 32.83 -7.73 -0.23
N GLU A 51 33.10 -6.42 -0.23
CA GLU A 51 33.29 -5.62 0.96
C GLU A 51 32.20 -4.56 1.03
N VAL A 52 31.54 -4.53 2.19
CA VAL A 52 30.61 -3.47 2.64
C VAL A 52 29.17 -3.62 2.13
N GLY A 53 28.27 -3.81 3.10
CA GLY A 53 26.88 -4.17 2.90
C GLY A 53 26.09 -3.20 2.04
N LEU A 54 25.00 -3.73 1.47
CA LEU A 54 23.85 -2.97 0.99
C LEU A 54 24.25 -1.67 0.26
N SER A 55 24.86 -1.81 -0.92
CA SER A 55 25.19 -0.68 -1.81
C SER A 55 24.06 0.36 -1.76
N PRO A 56 24.34 1.67 -1.60
CA PRO A 56 23.33 2.69 -1.32
C PRO A 56 22.15 2.67 -2.31
N GLU A 57 22.37 2.26 -3.56
CA GLU A 57 21.31 2.03 -4.55
C GLU A 57 20.36 0.88 -4.19
N LYS A 58 20.88 -0.30 -3.83
CA LYS A 58 20.07 -1.44 -3.33
C LYS A 58 19.28 -1.04 -2.08
N GLY A 59 19.88 -0.26 -1.19
CA GLY A 59 19.22 0.24 0.03
C GLY A 59 18.08 1.19 -0.26
N MET A 60 18.31 2.14 -1.17
CA MET A 60 17.27 3.06 -1.62
C MET A 60 16.10 2.33 -2.30
N MET A 61 16.37 1.28 -3.07
CA MET A 61 15.31 0.49 -3.72
C MET A 61 14.49 -0.33 -2.71
N TRP A 62 15.14 -0.96 -1.74
CA TRP A 62 14.44 -1.62 -0.63
C TRP A 62 13.61 -0.64 0.20
N ALA A 63 14.12 0.57 0.46
CA ALA A 63 13.37 1.62 1.15
C ALA A 63 12.10 2.02 0.37
N LYS A 64 12.19 2.14 -0.97
CA LYS A 64 11.02 2.38 -1.84
C LYS A 64 10.01 1.23 -1.79
N CYS A 65 10.48 -0.02 -1.79
CA CYS A 65 9.61 -1.19 -1.61
C CYS A 65 8.91 -1.19 -0.25
N LEU A 66 9.64 -0.91 0.84
CA LEU A 66 9.08 -0.86 2.19
C LEU A 66 8.08 0.29 2.35
N ALA A 67 8.35 1.45 1.74
CA ALA A 67 7.41 2.57 1.69
C ALA A 67 6.15 2.21 0.90
N GLY A 68 6.28 1.55 -0.26
CA GLY A 68 5.12 1.06 -1.03
C GLY A 68 4.30 0.02 -0.25
N GLY A 69 4.98 -0.91 0.42
CA GLY A 69 4.36 -1.93 1.27
C GLY A 69 3.62 -1.36 2.48
N SER A 70 4.19 -0.38 3.17
CA SER A 70 3.53 0.28 4.31
C SER A 70 2.30 1.08 3.87
N VAL A 71 2.37 1.76 2.73
CA VAL A 71 1.23 2.46 2.13
C VAL A 71 0.13 1.49 1.70
N ALA A 72 0.47 0.35 1.09
CA ALA A 72 -0.49 -0.69 0.74
C ALA A 72 -1.18 -1.29 1.98
N LEU A 73 -0.43 -1.54 3.06
CA LEU A 73 -0.96 -2.01 4.34
C LEU A 73 -1.92 -1.00 4.96
N LEU A 74 -1.57 0.29 4.97
CA LEU A 74 -2.45 1.38 5.43
C LEU A 74 -3.75 1.42 4.64
N GLY A 75 -3.68 1.34 3.30
CA GLY A 75 -4.86 1.25 2.43
C GLY A 75 -5.73 0.04 2.75
N GLY A 76 -5.11 -1.13 2.94
CA GLY A 76 -5.80 -2.36 3.33
C GLY A 76 -6.51 -2.26 4.69
N LEU A 77 -5.84 -1.68 5.70
CA LEU A 77 -6.41 -1.45 7.04
C LEU A 77 -7.59 -0.48 7.00
N MET A 78 -7.53 0.57 6.17
CA MET A 78 -8.65 1.49 5.97
C MET A 78 -9.86 0.80 5.34
N ILE A 79 -9.64 -0.05 4.32
CA ILE A 79 -10.72 -0.84 3.70
C ILE A 79 -11.31 -1.83 4.72
N PHE A 80 -10.46 -2.51 5.50
CA PHE A 80 -10.90 -3.47 6.50
C PHE A 80 -11.72 -2.81 7.60
N LYS A 81 -11.24 -1.68 8.13
CA LYS A 81 -11.97 -0.88 9.13
C LYS A 81 -13.30 -0.37 8.58
N ALA A 82 -13.31 0.17 7.35
CA ALA A 82 -14.54 0.62 6.71
C ALA A 82 -15.57 -0.52 6.52
N LYS A 83 -15.11 -1.75 6.24
CA LYS A 83 -15.99 -2.94 6.20
C LYS A 83 -16.52 -3.34 7.58
N MET A 84 -15.70 -3.25 8.63
CA MET A 84 -16.15 -3.56 10.00
C MET A 84 -17.19 -2.56 10.50
N ASP A 85 -16.97 -1.26 10.25
CA ASP A 85 -17.90 -0.21 10.63
C ASP A 85 -19.23 -0.35 9.88
N GLY A 86 -19.19 -0.71 8.58
CA GLY A 86 -20.39 -1.01 7.80
C GLY A 86 -21.19 -2.22 8.31
N LYS A 87 -20.52 -3.32 8.69
CA LYS A 87 -21.19 -4.50 9.26
C LYS A 87 -21.80 -4.23 10.64
N THR A 88 -21.20 -3.34 11.43
CA THR A 88 -21.70 -2.99 12.76
C THR A 88 -22.96 -2.14 12.67
N ALA A 89 -23.02 -1.23 11.69
CA ALA A 89 -24.22 -0.43 11.41
C ALA A 89 -25.43 -1.28 11.01
N GLU A 90 -25.23 -2.30 10.17
CA GLU A 90 -26.30 -3.20 9.69
C GLU A 90 -26.84 -4.14 10.78
N LYS A 91 -26.04 -4.44 11.82
CA LYS A 91 -26.41 -5.33 12.92
C LYS A 91 -27.11 -4.61 14.09
N SER A 92 -27.20 -3.29 14.01
CA SER A 92 -27.76 -2.42 15.04
C SER A 92 -29.17 -1.92 14.70
N GLU A 93 -29.69 -2.28 13.52
CA GLU A 93 -31.07 -2.05 13.07
C GLU A 93 -31.98 -3.26 13.34
#